data_AF-A0A938SIS4-F1
#
_entry.id   AF-A0A938SIS4-F1
#
_cell.length_a   1.000
_cell.length_b   1.000
_cell.length_c   1.000
_cell.angle_alpha   90.00
_cell.angle_beta   90.00
_cell.angle_gamma   90.00
#
_symmetry.space_group_name_H-M   'P 1'
#
loop_
_entity.id
_entity.type
_entity.pdbx_description
1 polymer ?
#
loop_
_entity_poly.entity_id
_entity_poly.type
_entity_poly.pdbx_seq_one_letter_code
_entity_poly.pdbx_strand_id
1 'polypeptide(L)'
;MARERLAKLSAPAAPPSKTPVAPTREQEAEQALAAAEDAANADMAKGAFEKALVGYKEVFGKFADTAVAKKSADKLASVTCQWAEHLFTAGDYDSAVAKWREVSTRYPSSRWKAEADKKVPEVTLQWAQRLAESDLFERAIQKYTEVTKEFVGSEAAATARERIPETMLKWAARFATDGKHEEAVQKLREITVKYAGSKWDAAAAEKLPEVEYGYARHLMNQGQCERAAQAFQGIMDKHGKSPWAKKAEEDRPELLFRWSQALVEAGELGKGVEKWNELRKKHMSSSWAKQKSKEMMELSAQVERLKEKGSEGAVSVTMAQVLFKQSEELLQQGKEAEAVARLDELVSKYPQSEWGKKASEGRALLLYKRGHDLMGQGKLEEGQAKHTELMAKYPESESAKKAAAEAKAREKTP
;
A
#
# COMPACT_ATOMS: atom_id res chain seq x y z
N MET A 1 -106.70 74.86 -1.63
CA MET A 1 -106.06 73.74 -2.36
C MET A 1 -104.78 74.30 -2.99
N ALA A 2 -103.62 74.05 -2.37
CA ALA A 2 -102.64 73.03 -2.76
C ALA A 2 -101.88 73.45 -4.04
N ARG A 3 -100.71 74.09 -3.90
CA ARG A 3 -99.35 73.51 -3.80
C ARG A 3 -98.77 73.19 -5.18
N GLU A 4 -97.84 74.00 -5.65
CA GLU A 4 -96.69 73.53 -6.43
C GLU A 4 -95.51 74.52 -6.26
N ARG A 5 -94.48 74.05 -5.55
CA ARG A 5 -93.24 74.76 -5.25
C ARG A 5 -92.09 73.76 -5.39
N LEU A 6 -91.04 74.20 -6.09
CA LEU A 6 -89.62 73.83 -5.94
C LEU A 6 -89.19 72.37 -6.18
N ALA A 7 -88.36 72.15 -7.20
CA ALA A 7 -87.21 71.24 -7.14
C ALA A 7 -86.21 71.51 -8.29
N LYS A 8 -85.24 72.42 -8.08
CA LYS A 8 -83.93 72.34 -8.75
C LYS A 8 -83.06 71.44 -7.87
N LEU A 9 -82.97 70.16 -8.22
CA LEU A 9 -82.13 69.19 -7.52
C LEU A 9 -80.67 69.37 -7.92
N SER A 10 -79.87 69.77 -6.93
CA SER A 10 -78.41 69.71 -6.92
C SER A 10 -77.97 68.26 -7.11
N ALA A 11 -77.08 68.01 -8.07
CA ALA A 11 -76.41 66.73 -8.21
C ALA A 11 -75.60 66.44 -6.93
N PRO A 12 -75.60 65.21 -6.40
CA PRO A 12 -74.78 64.84 -5.26
C PRO A 12 -73.31 64.82 -5.66
N ALA A 13 -72.47 65.53 -4.89
CA ALA A 13 -71.02 65.46 -5.00
C ALA A 13 -70.56 64.01 -4.80
N ALA A 14 -69.70 63.54 -5.70
CA ALA A 14 -69.07 62.23 -5.58
C ALA A 14 -68.32 62.12 -4.23
N PRO A 15 -68.40 60.97 -3.54
CA PRO A 15 -67.66 60.78 -2.29
C PRO A 15 -66.15 60.95 -2.57
N PRO A 16 -65.38 61.55 -1.64
CA PRO A 16 -63.95 61.73 -1.82
C PRO A 16 -63.31 60.36 -2.08
N SER A 17 -62.62 60.23 -3.22
CA SER A 17 -61.81 59.06 -3.53
C SER A 17 -60.84 58.85 -2.37
N LYS A 18 -60.97 57.73 -1.66
CA LYS A 18 -59.96 57.30 -0.68
C LYS A 18 -58.65 57.14 -1.44
N THR A 19 -57.75 58.11 -1.34
CA THR A 19 -56.36 57.95 -1.79
C THR A 19 -55.79 56.73 -1.07
N PRO A 20 -55.24 55.74 -1.79
CA PRO A 20 -54.65 54.57 -1.16
C PRO A 20 -53.54 55.04 -0.22
N VAL A 21 -53.68 54.73 1.06
CA VAL A 21 -52.62 54.97 2.06
C VAL A 21 -51.43 54.12 1.63
N ALA A 22 -50.28 54.76 1.42
CA ALA A 22 -49.05 54.04 1.09
C ALA A 22 -48.77 52.97 2.15
N PRO A 23 -48.35 51.75 1.75
CA PRO A 23 -48.08 50.69 2.71
C PRO A 23 -47.00 51.12 3.70
N THR A 24 -47.16 50.70 4.95
CA THR A 24 -46.10 50.86 5.94
C THR A 24 -44.88 50.02 5.54
N ARG A 25 -43.68 50.40 5.97
CA ARG A 25 -42.44 49.63 5.72
C ARG A 25 -42.56 48.15 6.11
N GLU A 26 -43.31 47.85 7.17
CA GLU A 26 -43.60 46.48 7.59
C GLU A 26 -44.48 45.75 6.56
N GLN A 27 -45.53 46.40 6.05
CA GLN A 27 -46.40 45.83 5.00
C GLN A 27 -45.65 45.63 3.67
N GLU A 28 -44.76 46.56 3.31
CA GLU A 28 -43.88 46.40 2.15
C GLU A 28 -42.93 45.20 2.32
N ALA A 29 -42.38 45.02 3.53
CA ALA A 29 -41.52 43.89 3.85
C ALA A 29 -42.29 42.56 3.77
N GLU A 30 -43.52 42.50 4.29
CA GLU A 30 -44.37 41.31 4.21
C GLU A 30 -44.76 40.94 2.78
N GLN A 31 -45.10 41.93 1.95
CA GLN A 31 -45.37 41.71 0.53
C GLN A 31 -44.12 41.22 -0.22
N ALA A 32 -42.96 41.81 0.06
CA ALA A 32 -41.70 41.38 -0.53
C ALA A 32 -41.32 39.95 -0.11
N LEU A 33 -41.57 39.59 1.16
CA LEU A 33 -41.37 38.22 1.63
C LEU A 33 -42.30 37.25 0.91
N ALA A 34 -43.59 37.55 0.78
CA ALA A 34 -44.53 36.69 0.06
C ALA A 34 -44.13 36.47 -1.41
N ALA A 35 -43.72 37.54 -2.10
CA ALA A 35 -43.22 37.44 -3.47
C ALA A 35 -41.94 36.59 -3.57
N ALA A 36 -41.03 36.73 -2.59
CA ALA A 36 -39.83 35.90 -2.51
C ALA A 36 -40.18 34.43 -2.24
N GLU A 37 -41.21 34.13 -1.45
CA GLU A 37 -41.68 32.76 -1.20
C GLU A 37 -42.19 32.09 -2.47
N ASP A 38 -43.04 32.77 -3.24
CA ASP A 38 -43.59 32.24 -4.48
C ASP A 38 -42.49 31.96 -5.52
N ALA A 39 -41.56 32.91 -5.69
CA ALA A 39 -40.43 32.76 -6.60
C ALA A 39 -39.50 31.61 -6.17
N ALA A 40 -39.18 31.52 -4.87
CA ALA A 40 -38.33 30.47 -4.33
C ALA A 40 -38.93 29.07 -4.54
N ASN A 41 -40.24 28.92 -4.32
CA ASN A 41 -40.92 27.65 -4.55
C ASN A 41 -40.84 27.21 -6.02
N ALA A 42 -41.02 28.14 -6.95
CA ALA A 42 -40.91 27.86 -8.38
C ALA A 42 -39.49 27.46 -8.82
N ASP A 43 -38.47 28.07 -8.22
CA ASP A 43 -37.07 27.75 -8.51
C ASP A 43 -36.63 26.44 -7.84
N MET A 44 -37.04 26.17 -6.60
CA MET A 44 -36.77 24.90 -5.91
C MET A 44 -37.40 23.71 -6.65
N ALA A 45 -38.60 23.87 -7.21
CA ALA A 45 -39.24 22.85 -8.04
C ALA A 45 -38.42 22.47 -9.29
N LYS A 46 -37.50 23.34 -9.72
CA LYS A 46 -36.56 23.11 -10.83
C LYS A 46 -35.16 22.72 -10.36
N GLY A 47 -34.94 22.53 -9.06
CA GLY A 47 -33.62 22.31 -8.46
C GLY A 47 -32.72 23.56 -8.43
N ALA A 48 -33.24 24.74 -8.75
CA ALA A 48 -32.48 25.99 -8.82
C ALA A 48 -32.39 26.68 -7.43
N PHE A 49 -31.87 25.95 -6.44
CA PHE A 49 -31.81 26.41 -5.04
C PHE A 49 -31.05 27.72 -4.85
N GLU A 50 -29.98 27.95 -5.63
CA GLU A 50 -29.23 29.21 -5.55
C GLU A 50 -30.09 30.42 -5.94
N LYS A 51 -30.94 30.28 -6.98
CA LYS A 51 -31.89 31.32 -7.38
C LYS A 51 -32.99 31.51 -6.34
N ALA A 52 -33.48 30.42 -5.76
CA ALA A 52 -34.47 30.45 -4.70
C ALA A 52 -34.03 31.22 -3.45
N LEU A 53 -32.72 31.37 -3.22
CA LEU A 53 -32.19 32.16 -2.10
C LEU A 53 -32.14 33.67 -2.37
N VAL A 54 -32.16 34.11 -3.64
CA VAL A 54 -31.93 35.53 -4.00
C VAL A 54 -32.99 36.44 -3.40
N GLY A 55 -34.27 36.13 -3.60
CA GLY A 55 -35.37 36.96 -3.09
C GLY A 55 -35.35 37.10 -1.57
N TYR A 56 -35.09 36.01 -0.85
CA TYR A 56 -34.98 36.09 0.62
C TYR A 56 -33.75 36.87 1.08
N LYS A 57 -32.60 36.77 0.39
CA LYS A 57 -31.41 37.58 0.70
C LYS A 57 -31.69 39.08 0.52
N GLU A 58 -32.41 39.43 -0.54
CA GLU A 58 -32.82 40.81 -0.79
C GLU A 58 -33.76 41.33 0.30
N VAL A 59 -34.78 40.55 0.68
CA VAL A 59 -35.69 40.90 1.78
C VAL A 59 -34.93 41.05 3.10
N PHE A 60 -34.02 40.12 3.39
CA PHE A 60 -33.22 40.14 4.61
C PHE A 60 -32.33 41.40 4.70
N GLY A 61 -31.67 41.77 3.59
CA GLY A 61 -30.82 42.95 3.53
C GLY A 61 -31.59 44.28 3.54
N LYS A 62 -32.67 44.38 2.76
CA LYS A 62 -33.43 45.63 2.57
C LYS A 62 -34.27 46.01 3.80
N PHE A 63 -34.76 45.01 4.54
CA PHE A 63 -35.66 45.20 5.67
C PHE A 63 -35.06 44.71 6.99
N ALA A 64 -33.73 44.79 7.15
CA ALA A 64 -32.99 44.27 8.31
C ALA A 64 -33.48 44.78 9.68
N ASP A 65 -34.14 45.93 9.71
CA ASP A 65 -34.72 46.59 10.88
C ASP A 65 -36.14 46.10 11.26
N THR A 66 -36.74 45.23 10.45
CA THR A 66 -38.12 44.75 10.61
C THR A 66 -38.18 43.35 11.23
N ALA A 67 -39.34 42.97 11.77
CA ALA A 67 -39.57 41.59 12.21
C ALA A 67 -39.53 40.59 11.04
N VAL A 68 -39.81 41.06 9.82
CA VAL A 68 -39.74 40.28 8.58
C VAL A 68 -38.32 39.80 8.28
N ALA A 69 -37.26 40.54 8.66
CA ALA A 69 -35.89 40.06 8.47
C ALA A 69 -35.63 38.74 9.20
N LYS A 70 -36.14 38.57 10.42
CA LYS A 70 -36.03 37.31 11.16
C LYS A 70 -36.76 36.17 10.44
N LYS A 71 -37.98 36.44 9.92
CA LYS A 71 -38.73 35.47 9.11
C LYS A 71 -37.97 35.10 7.84
N SER A 72 -37.35 36.08 7.16
CA SER A 72 -36.55 35.85 5.96
C SER A 72 -35.30 35.01 6.24
N ALA A 73 -34.59 35.27 7.35
CA ALA A 73 -33.46 34.44 7.77
C ALA A 73 -33.88 32.98 8.04
N ASP A 74 -35.04 32.77 8.67
CA ASP A 74 -35.60 31.43 8.86
C ASP A 74 -35.94 30.73 7.53
N LYS A 75 -36.39 31.49 6.52
CA LYS A 75 -36.66 30.96 5.17
C LYS A 75 -35.37 30.65 4.42
N LEU A 76 -34.35 31.52 4.50
CA LEU A 76 -33.01 31.24 3.96
C LEU A 76 -32.43 29.96 4.53
N ALA A 77 -32.52 29.79 5.86
CA ALA A 77 -32.09 28.57 6.53
C ALA A 77 -32.89 27.35 6.05
N SER A 78 -34.21 27.46 5.91
CA SER A 78 -35.07 26.38 5.41
C SER A 78 -34.71 25.93 3.99
N VAL A 79 -34.57 26.88 3.05
CA VAL A 79 -34.19 26.59 1.67
C VAL A 79 -32.79 25.98 1.60
N THR A 80 -31.86 26.48 2.42
CA THR A 80 -30.50 25.91 2.50
C THR A 80 -30.51 24.47 3.00
N CYS A 81 -31.34 24.13 3.99
CA CYS A 81 -31.55 22.74 4.42
C CYS A 81 -32.14 21.86 3.31
N GLN A 82 -33.13 22.36 2.56
CA GLN A 82 -33.71 21.62 1.43
C GLN A 82 -32.69 21.38 0.32
N TRP A 83 -31.81 22.35 0.06
CA TRP A 83 -30.71 22.18 -0.88
C TRP A 83 -29.72 21.13 -0.39
N ALA A 84 -29.36 21.16 0.90
CA ALA A 84 -28.49 20.15 1.49
C ALA A 84 -29.08 18.73 1.33
N GLU A 85 -30.39 18.57 1.57
CA GLU A 85 -31.08 17.30 1.39
C GLU A 85 -31.08 16.84 -0.08
N HIS A 86 -31.28 17.76 -1.02
CA HIS A 86 -31.20 17.46 -2.45
C HIS A 86 -29.79 16.98 -2.85
N LEU A 87 -28.74 17.63 -2.36
CA LEU A 87 -27.36 17.23 -2.63
C LEU A 87 -27.03 15.86 -2.01
N PHE A 88 -27.50 15.61 -0.79
CA PHE A 88 -27.33 14.34 -0.11
C PHE A 88 -28.00 13.19 -0.85
N THR A 89 -29.24 13.38 -1.31
CA THR A 89 -29.96 12.38 -2.11
C THR A 89 -29.31 12.14 -3.49
N ALA A 90 -28.63 13.14 -4.04
CA ALA A 90 -27.79 13.00 -5.23
C ALA A 90 -26.43 12.31 -4.97
N GLY A 91 -26.09 12.02 -3.71
CA GLY A 91 -24.81 11.42 -3.32
C GLY A 91 -23.65 12.42 -3.21
N ASP A 92 -23.91 13.73 -3.35
CA ASP A 92 -22.91 14.77 -3.14
C ASP A 92 -22.81 15.13 -1.65
N TYR A 93 -22.23 14.21 -0.89
CA TYR A 93 -22.10 14.31 0.56
C TYR A 93 -21.31 15.55 1.02
N ASP A 94 -20.26 15.94 0.28
CA ASP A 94 -19.40 17.06 0.65
C ASP A 94 -20.16 18.39 0.57
N SER A 95 -20.80 18.63 -0.58
CA SER A 95 -21.65 19.82 -0.76
C SER A 95 -22.83 19.83 0.21
N ALA A 96 -23.44 18.67 0.46
CA ALA A 96 -24.56 18.57 1.40
C ALA A 96 -24.13 18.96 2.83
N VAL A 97 -23.03 18.40 3.34
CA VAL A 97 -22.46 18.75 4.65
C VAL A 97 -22.11 20.24 4.72
N ALA A 98 -21.53 20.80 3.65
CA ALA A 98 -21.22 22.23 3.58
C ALA A 98 -22.49 23.09 3.72
N LYS A 99 -23.61 22.70 3.10
CA LYS A 99 -24.89 23.42 3.21
C LYS A 99 -25.53 23.31 4.58
N TRP A 100 -25.50 22.16 5.25
CA TRP A 100 -25.96 22.10 6.64
C TRP A 100 -25.07 22.91 7.58
N ARG A 101 -23.73 22.85 7.44
CA ARG A 101 -22.80 23.71 8.21
C ARG A 101 -23.05 25.21 7.94
N GLU A 102 -23.41 25.58 6.72
CA GLU A 102 -23.79 26.95 6.37
C GLU A 102 -25.00 27.42 7.19
N VAL A 103 -26.00 26.56 7.40
CA VAL A 103 -27.17 26.90 8.24
C VAL A 103 -26.76 27.17 9.69
N SER A 104 -25.94 26.29 10.26
CA SER A 104 -25.49 26.41 11.64
C SER A 104 -24.65 27.67 11.90
N THR A 105 -23.89 28.11 10.91
CA THR A 105 -22.94 29.24 11.02
C THR A 105 -23.57 30.58 10.63
N ARG A 106 -24.33 30.64 9.52
CA ARG A 106 -24.90 31.88 9.01
C ARG A 106 -26.26 32.23 9.61
N TYR A 107 -27.01 31.24 10.09
CA TYR A 107 -28.34 31.46 10.65
C TYR A 107 -28.45 30.91 12.08
N PRO A 108 -27.59 31.35 13.03
CA PRO A 108 -27.51 30.77 14.37
C PRO A 108 -28.77 31.00 15.22
N SER A 109 -29.57 32.02 14.90
CA SER A 109 -30.86 32.27 15.56
C SER A 109 -32.04 31.54 14.92
N SER A 110 -31.80 30.79 13.83
CA SER A 110 -32.87 30.10 13.13
C SER A 110 -33.31 28.83 13.85
N ARG A 111 -34.60 28.52 13.78
CA ARG A 111 -35.14 27.24 14.25
C ARG A 111 -34.52 26.02 13.56
N TRP A 112 -33.96 26.22 12.35
CA TRP A 112 -33.34 25.16 11.56
C TRP A 112 -31.91 24.82 11.99
N LYS A 113 -31.29 25.66 12.84
CA LYS A 113 -29.94 25.39 13.35
C LYS A 113 -29.84 24.03 14.03
N ALA A 114 -30.78 23.73 14.93
CA ALA A 114 -30.77 22.48 15.69
C ALA A 114 -30.86 21.25 14.79
N GLU A 115 -31.68 21.32 13.73
CA GLU A 115 -31.78 20.26 12.73
C GLU A 115 -30.49 20.14 11.91
N ALA A 116 -29.90 21.26 11.48
CA ALA A 116 -28.65 21.25 10.74
C ALA A 116 -27.49 20.69 11.56
N ASP A 117 -27.35 21.09 12.83
CA ASP A 117 -26.34 20.57 13.76
C ASP A 117 -26.48 19.05 13.96
N LYS A 118 -27.71 18.53 13.93
CA LYS A 118 -27.98 17.09 14.01
C LYS A 118 -27.65 16.38 12.69
N LYS A 119 -27.95 17.01 11.54
CA LYS A 119 -27.76 16.41 10.21
C LYS A 119 -26.30 16.31 9.78
N VAL A 120 -25.46 17.28 10.12
CA VAL A 120 -24.02 17.26 9.76
C VAL A 120 -23.32 15.95 10.16
N PRO A 121 -23.37 15.51 11.43
CA PRO A 121 -22.73 14.25 11.82
C PRO A 121 -23.40 13.01 11.19
N GLU A 122 -24.73 12.99 11.03
CA GLU A 122 -25.46 11.88 10.39
C GLU A 122 -25.00 11.67 8.93
N VAL A 123 -24.92 12.77 8.17
CA VAL A 123 -24.55 12.73 6.75
C VAL A 123 -23.07 12.40 6.59
N THR A 124 -22.21 12.97 7.43
CA THR A 124 -20.77 12.67 7.40
C THR A 124 -20.50 11.20 7.73
N LEU A 125 -21.26 10.61 8.66
CA LEU A 125 -21.22 9.19 8.95
C LEU A 125 -21.64 8.34 7.73
N GLN A 126 -22.74 8.69 7.07
CA GLN A 126 -23.20 7.97 5.87
C GLN A 126 -22.20 8.08 4.72
N TRP A 127 -21.57 9.25 4.56
CA TRP A 127 -20.49 9.41 3.58
C TRP A 127 -19.33 8.45 3.86
N ALA A 128 -18.88 8.35 5.11
CA ALA A 128 -17.85 7.41 5.52
C ALA A 128 -18.26 5.95 5.24
N GLN A 129 -19.53 5.59 5.44
CA GLN A 129 -20.07 4.26 5.11
C GLN A 129 -20.00 3.97 3.61
N ARG A 130 -20.44 4.90 2.76
CA ARG A 130 -20.34 4.75 1.30
C ARG A 130 -18.91 4.61 0.80
N LEU A 131 -17.99 5.37 1.39
CA LEU A 131 -16.57 5.23 1.09
C LEU A 131 -16.05 3.84 1.45
N ALA A 132 -16.44 3.31 2.61
CA ALA A 132 -16.05 1.96 3.04
C ALA A 132 -16.66 0.87 2.15
N GLU A 133 -17.92 1.03 1.71
CA GLU A 133 -18.58 0.13 0.75
C GLU A 133 -17.92 0.14 -0.63
N SER A 134 -17.26 1.23 -0.98
CA SER A 134 -16.52 1.40 -2.24
C SER A 134 -15.03 1.02 -2.13
N ASP A 135 -14.65 0.29 -1.07
CA ASP A 135 -13.26 -0.10 -0.74
C ASP A 135 -12.29 1.10 -0.59
N LEU A 136 -12.80 2.32 -0.41
CA LEU A 136 -12.00 3.54 -0.13
C LEU A 136 -11.75 3.67 1.38
N PHE A 137 -11.15 2.63 1.96
CA PHE A 137 -11.03 2.45 3.42
C PHE A 137 -10.33 3.60 4.14
N GLU A 138 -9.25 4.15 3.56
CA GLU A 138 -8.51 5.25 4.18
C GLU A 138 -9.39 6.49 4.32
N ARG A 139 -10.06 6.90 3.24
CA ARG A 139 -10.97 8.05 3.22
C ARG A 139 -12.16 7.82 4.14
N ALA A 140 -12.69 6.59 4.19
CA ALA A 140 -13.75 6.22 5.11
C ALA A 140 -13.33 6.40 6.58
N ILE A 141 -12.15 5.88 6.97
CA ILE A 141 -11.61 6.03 8.32
C ILE A 141 -11.36 7.50 8.67
N GLN A 142 -10.84 8.30 7.72
CA GLN A 142 -10.70 9.74 7.92
C GLN A 142 -12.05 10.41 8.24
N LYS A 143 -13.11 10.09 7.47
CA LYS A 143 -14.44 10.64 7.71
C LYS A 143 -15.09 10.16 9.00
N TYR A 144 -14.95 8.88 9.36
CA TYR A 144 -15.35 8.43 10.69
C TYR A 144 -14.56 9.16 11.80
N THR A 145 -13.26 9.37 11.60
CA THR A 145 -12.42 10.10 12.57
C THR A 145 -12.86 11.57 12.70
N GLU A 146 -13.23 12.23 11.61
CA GLU A 146 -13.84 13.57 11.63
C GLU A 146 -15.09 13.55 12.51
N VAL A 147 -15.99 12.59 12.31
CA VAL A 147 -17.23 12.48 13.10
C VAL A 147 -16.94 12.30 14.60
N THR A 148 -15.98 11.43 14.94
CA THR A 148 -15.64 11.15 16.34
C THR A 148 -14.94 12.31 17.05
N LYS A 149 -14.21 13.14 16.32
CA LYS A 149 -13.49 14.31 16.85
C LYS A 149 -14.38 15.54 16.98
N GLU A 150 -15.18 15.83 15.95
CA GLU A 150 -15.97 17.06 15.89
C GLU A 150 -17.30 16.96 16.66
N PHE A 151 -17.92 15.78 16.69
CA PHE A 151 -19.27 15.59 17.25
C PHE A 151 -19.25 14.67 18.46
N VAL A 152 -18.36 14.95 19.40
CA VAL A 152 -18.19 14.17 20.64
C VAL A 152 -19.52 14.06 21.38
N GLY A 153 -19.93 12.83 21.67
CA GLY A 153 -21.18 12.54 22.40
C GLY A 153 -22.41 12.33 21.50
N SER A 154 -22.32 12.60 20.19
CA SER A 154 -23.40 12.25 19.25
C SER A 154 -23.51 10.74 19.03
N GLU A 155 -24.71 10.27 18.68
CA GLU A 155 -24.95 8.88 18.27
C GLU A 155 -24.11 8.51 17.03
N ALA A 156 -23.94 9.45 16.11
CA ALA A 156 -23.09 9.28 14.95
C ALA A 156 -21.62 9.07 15.33
N ALA A 157 -21.10 9.80 16.33
CA ALA A 157 -19.75 9.58 16.84
C ALA A 157 -19.61 8.23 17.56
N ALA A 158 -20.62 7.79 18.31
CA ALA A 158 -20.62 6.43 18.87
C ALA A 158 -20.57 5.36 17.77
N THR A 159 -21.38 5.51 16.72
CA THR A 159 -21.39 4.61 15.56
C THR A 159 -20.06 4.64 14.80
N ALA A 160 -19.51 5.83 14.55
CA ALA A 160 -18.22 5.99 13.88
C ALA A 160 -17.07 5.32 14.65
N ARG A 161 -17.05 5.42 15.99
CA ARG A 161 -16.07 4.71 16.83
C ARG A 161 -16.09 3.20 16.64
N GLU A 162 -17.27 2.61 16.49
CA GLU A 162 -17.43 1.18 16.19
C GLU A 162 -17.03 0.85 14.75
N ARG A 163 -17.34 1.72 13.78
CA ARG A 163 -17.07 1.48 12.36
C ARG A 163 -15.60 1.63 11.97
N ILE A 164 -14.80 2.41 12.68
CA ILE A 164 -13.36 2.55 12.36
C ILE A 164 -12.63 1.20 12.40
N PRO A 165 -12.60 0.46 13.52
CA PRO A 165 -11.91 -0.82 13.58
C PRO A 165 -12.54 -1.88 12.67
N GLU A 166 -13.86 -1.85 12.46
CA GLU A 166 -14.52 -2.72 11.46
C GLU A 166 -13.98 -2.46 10.04
N THR A 167 -13.86 -1.19 9.68
CA THR A 167 -13.36 -0.75 8.36
C THR A 167 -11.88 -1.12 8.21
N MET A 168 -11.08 -0.97 9.27
CA MET A 168 -9.69 -1.44 9.29
C MET A 168 -9.58 -2.95 9.09
N LEU A 169 -10.48 -3.73 9.68
CA LEU A 169 -10.50 -5.19 9.52
C LEU A 169 -10.82 -5.59 8.07
N LYS A 170 -11.81 -4.94 7.45
CA LYS A 170 -12.13 -5.12 6.01
C LYS A 170 -10.94 -4.74 5.13
N TRP A 171 -10.26 -3.64 5.46
CA TRP A 171 -9.08 -3.20 4.73
C TRP A 171 -7.93 -4.22 4.82
N ALA A 172 -7.67 -4.76 6.03
CA ALA A 172 -6.68 -5.81 6.21
C ALA A 172 -7.01 -7.08 5.41
N ALA A 173 -8.29 -7.49 5.40
CA ALA A 173 -8.74 -8.61 4.59
C ALA A 173 -8.52 -8.37 3.10
N ARG A 174 -8.82 -7.16 2.60
CA ARG A 174 -8.56 -6.78 1.21
C ARG A 174 -7.07 -6.86 0.87
N PHE A 175 -6.20 -6.32 1.72
CA PHE A 175 -4.75 -6.44 1.53
C PHE A 175 -4.28 -7.89 1.48
N ALA A 176 -4.82 -8.76 2.33
CA ALA A 176 -4.49 -10.18 2.29
C ALA A 176 -4.93 -10.85 0.98
N THR A 177 -6.11 -10.52 0.46
CA THR A 177 -6.60 -11.02 -0.84
C THR A 177 -5.75 -10.50 -2.02
N ASP A 178 -5.28 -9.26 -1.95
CA ASP A 178 -4.43 -8.65 -2.98
C ASP A 178 -2.95 -9.12 -2.89
N GLY A 179 -2.62 -10.05 -1.99
CA GLY A 179 -1.25 -10.56 -1.76
C GLY A 179 -0.33 -9.59 -1.00
N LYS A 180 -0.87 -8.46 -0.54
CA LYS A 180 -0.19 -7.44 0.27
C LYS A 180 -0.19 -7.84 1.74
N HIS A 181 0.41 -9.00 2.03
CA HIS A 181 0.30 -9.62 3.35
C HIS A 181 0.98 -8.81 4.46
N GLU A 182 2.05 -8.06 4.15
CA GLU A 182 2.76 -7.24 5.14
C GLU A 182 1.87 -6.09 5.64
N GLU A 183 1.20 -5.39 4.71
CA GLU A 183 0.26 -4.33 5.02
C GLU A 183 -0.98 -4.86 5.75
N ALA A 184 -1.45 -6.06 5.38
CA ALA A 184 -2.54 -6.73 6.10
C ALA A 184 -2.16 -7.04 7.56
N VAL A 185 -0.97 -7.62 7.80
CA VAL A 185 -0.45 -7.88 9.15
C VAL A 185 -0.32 -6.59 9.95
N GLN A 186 0.22 -5.53 9.34
CA GLN A 186 0.35 -4.23 10.01
C GLN A 186 -1.02 -3.68 10.43
N LYS A 187 -2.03 -3.74 9.56
CA LYS A 187 -3.38 -3.27 9.88
C LYS A 187 -4.04 -4.07 10.99
N LEU A 188 -3.89 -5.40 10.99
CA LEU A 188 -4.41 -6.23 12.08
C LEU A 188 -3.72 -5.92 13.42
N ARG A 189 -2.39 -5.76 13.43
CA ARG A 189 -1.65 -5.36 14.64
C ARG A 189 -2.03 -3.96 15.12
N GLU A 190 -2.31 -3.04 14.19
CA GLU A 190 -2.82 -1.72 14.54
C GLU A 190 -4.15 -1.82 15.29
N ILE A 191 -5.04 -2.73 14.87
CA ILE A 191 -6.32 -2.99 15.57
C ILE A 191 -6.08 -3.56 16.96
N THR A 192 -5.24 -4.59 17.10
CA THR A 192 -4.99 -5.24 18.40
C THR A 192 -4.34 -4.30 19.42
N VAL A 193 -3.53 -3.33 18.96
CA VAL A 193 -2.93 -2.32 19.83
C VAL A 193 -3.91 -1.18 20.15
N LYS A 194 -4.55 -0.58 19.14
CA LYS A 194 -5.39 0.63 19.34
C LYS A 194 -6.75 0.32 19.97
N TYR A 195 -7.25 -0.90 19.79
CA TYR A 195 -8.57 -1.35 20.25
C TYR A 195 -8.47 -2.55 21.19
N ALA A 196 -7.36 -2.65 21.94
CA ALA A 196 -7.09 -3.73 22.88
C ALA A 196 -8.27 -4.00 23.82
N GLY A 197 -8.63 -5.27 24.00
CA GLY A 197 -9.74 -5.71 24.86
C GLY A 197 -11.14 -5.52 24.25
N SER A 198 -11.25 -4.96 23.04
CA SER A 198 -12.53 -4.89 22.32
C SER A 198 -12.83 -6.17 21.53
N LYS A 199 -14.08 -6.30 21.06
CA LYS A 199 -14.44 -7.37 20.10
C LYS A 199 -13.62 -7.32 18.81
N TRP A 200 -13.11 -6.14 18.44
CA TRP A 200 -12.31 -5.94 17.23
C TRP A 200 -10.87 -6.40 17.41
N ASP A 201 -10.31 -6.25 18.61
CA ASP A 201 -9.03 -6.87 18.99
C ASP A 201 -9.15 -8.40 18.90
N ALA A 202 -10.19 -8.99 19.49
CA ALA A 202 -10.43 -10.44 19.37
C ALA A 202 -10.56 -10.90 17.91
N ALA A 203 -11.34 -10.19 17.07
CA ALA A 203 -11.50 -10.52 15.65
C ALA A 203 -10.18 -10.36 14.85
N ALA A 204 -9.40 -9.33 15.14
CA ALA A 204 -8.10 -9.12 14.50
C ALA A 204 -7.08 -10.19 14.94
N ALA A 205 -7.04 -10.52 16.23
CA ALA A 205 -6.18 -11.54 16.79
C ALA A 205 -6.52 -12.95 16.28
N GLU A 206 -7.80 -13.23 15.99
CA GLU A 206 -8.23 -14.48 15.35
C GLU A 206 -7.72 -14.58 13.90
N LYS A 207 -7.74 -13.48 13.15
CA LYS A 207 -7.32 -13.43 11.74
C LYS A 207 -5.82 -13.30 11.54
N LEU A 208 -5.09 -12.74 12.51
CA LEU A 208 -3.67 -12.47 12.40
C LEU A 208 -2.82 -13.70 12.02
N PRO A 209 -2.99 -14.90 12.63
CA PRO A 209 -2.16 -16.07 12.31
C PRO A 209 -2.36 -16.56 10.87
N GLU A 210 -3.57 -16.42 10.32
CA GLU A 210 -3.89 -16.76 8.93
C GLU A 210 -3.09 -15.88 7.96
N VAL A 211 -3.13 -14.57 8.18
CA VAL A 211 -2.47 -13.59 7.31
C VAL A 211 -0.95 -13.68 7.47
N GLU A 212 -0.44 -13.85 8.70
CA GLU A 212 1.00 -14.07 8.94
C GLU A 212 1.50 -15.36 8.27
N TYR A 213 0.70 -16.43 8.26
CA TYR A 213 1.04 -17.65 7.53
C TYR A 213 1.09 -17.41 6.01
N GLY A 214 0.11 -16.68 5.46
CA GLY A 214 0.13 -16.25 4.06
C GLY A 214 1.38 -15.43 3.71
N TYR A 215 1.78 -14.50 4.59
CA TYR A 215 3.01 -13.74 4.45
C TYR A 215 4.26 -14.64 4.45
N ALA A 216 4.35 -15.58 5.38
CA ALA A 216 5.47 -16.52 5.46
C ALA A 216 5.61 -17.38 4.18
N ARG A 217 4.48 -17.88 3.64
CA ARG A 217 4.44 -18.59 2.36
C ARG A 217 4.88 -17.71 1.19
N HIS A 218 4.43 -16.46 1.16
CA HIS A 218 4.82 -15.51 0.13
C HIS A 218 6.34 -15.26 0.14
N LEU A 219 6.93 -15.01 1.31
CA LEU A 219 8.38 -14.86 1.48
C LEU A 219 9.14 -16.11 1.02
N MET A 220 8.65 -17.29 1.37
CA MET A 220 9.25 -18.55 0.96
C MET A 220 9.23 -18.73 -0.57
N ASN A 221 8.15 -18.34 -1.23
CA ASN A 221 8.04 -18.40 -2.69
C ASN A 221 8.94 -17.38 -3.40
N GLN A 222 9.29 -16.28 -2.75
CA GLN A 222 10.30 -15.33 -3.23
C GLN A 222 11.75 -15.75 -2.94
N GLY A 223 11.96 -16.94 -2.35
CA GLY A 223 13.29 -17.42 -1.96
C GLY A 223 13.87 -16.73 -0.71
N GLN A 224 13.12 -15.86 -0.05
CA GLN A 224 13.54 -15.16 1.18
C GLN A 224 13.39 -16.09 2.40
N CYS A 225 14.09 -17.22 2.36
CA CYS A 225 13.91 -18.34 3.27
C CYS A 225 14.18 -17.98 4.75
N GLU A 226 15.14 -17.11 5.02
CA GLU A 226 15.42 -16.65 6.38
C GLU A 226 14.25 -15.86 6.97
N ARG A 227 13.71 -14.90 6.21
CA ARG A 227 12.52 -14.12 6.63
C ARG A 227 11.29 -15.02 6.76
N ALA A 228 11.11 -15.96 5.85
CA ALA A 228 10.03 -16.95 5.94
C ALA A 228 10.16 -17.82 7.21
N ALA A 229 11.38 -18.25 7.56
CA ALA A 229 11.65 -19.02 8.78
C ALA A 229 11.29 -18.23 10.04
N GLN A 230 11.69 -16.96 10.10
CA GLN A 230 11.33 -16.06 11.20
C GLN A 230 9.82 -15.85 11.29
N ALA A 231 9.14 -15.68 10.15
CA ALA A 231 7.69 -15.52 10.12
C ALA A 231 6.97 -16.77 10.62
N PHE A 232 7.31 -17.97 10.13
CA PHE A 232 6.74 -19.23 10.63
C PHE A 232 7.01 -19.45 12.11
N GLN A 233 8.24 -19.18 12.58
CA GLN A 233 8.58 -19.30 14.00
C GLN A 233 7.76 -18.32 14.84
N GLY A 234 7.59 -17.07 14.39
CA GLY A 234 6.75 -16.09 15.06
C GLY A 234 5.29 -16.55 15.22
N ILE A 235 4.73 -17.22 14.22
CA ILE A 235 3.37 -17.80 14.31
C ILE A 235 3.32 -18.91 15.35
N MET A 236 4.31 -19.81 15.37
CA MET A 236 4.36 -20.89 16.36
C MET A 236 4.51 -20.36 17.79
N ASP A 237 5.37 -19.34 17.98
CA ASP A 237 5.66 -18.78 19.30
C ASP A 237 4.47 -17.97 19.85
N LYS A 238 3.84 -17.13 19.01
CA LYS A 238 2.77 -16.22 19.44
C LYS A 238 1.38 -16.85 19.33
N HIS A 239 1.20 -17.78 18.41
CA HIS A 239 -0.09 -18.33 18.02
C HIS A 239 -0.09 -19.86 18.04
N GLY A 240 0.71 -20.49 18.92
CA GLY A 240 0.92 -21.94 18.97
C GLY A 240 -0.32 -22.82 19.10
N LYS A 241 -1.45 -22.28 19.59
CA LYS A 241 -2.75 -22.98 19.65
C LYS A 241 -3.59 -22.87 18.38
N SER A 242 -3.19 -22.03 17.42
CA SER A 242 -3.92 -21.80 16.18
C SER A 242 -3.68 -22.94 15.18
N PRO A 243 -4.65 -23.24 14.29
CA PRO A 243 -4.42 -24.19 13.20
C PRO A 243 -3.31 -23.74 12.25
N TRP A 244 -3.01 -22.44 12.20
CA TRP A 244 -1.95 -21.87 11.38
C TRP A 244 -0.55 -22.10 11.95
N ALA A 245 -0.39 -22.20 13.27
CA ALA A 245 0.86 -22.64 13.87
C ALA A 245 1.17 -24.10 13.50
N LYS A 246 0.15 -24.97 13.49
CA LYS A 246 0.31 -26.35 13.02
C LYS A 246 0.70 -26.40 11.54
N LYS A 247 0.04 -25.62 10.67
CA LYS A 247 0.43 -25.52 9.25
C LYS A 247 1.84 -24.97 9.06
N ALA A 248 2.24 -23.98 9.85
CA ALA A 248 3.60 -23.43 9.83
C ALA A 248 4.64 -24.49 10.21
N GLU A 249 4.32 -25.36 11.18
CA GLU A 249 5.15 -26.51 11.55
C GLU A 249 5.19 -27.57 10.44
N GLU A 250 4.05 -27.87 9.81
CA GLU A 250 3.92 -28.82 8.70
C GLU A 250 4.70 -28.39 7.45
N ASP A 251 4.81 -27.08 7.20
CA ASP A 251 5.54 -26.50 6.06
C ASP A 251 7.03 -26.24 6.36
N ARG A 252 7.45 -26.32 7.63
CA ARG A 252 8.85 -26.15 8.03
C ARG A 252 9.82 -27.07 7.28
N PRO A 253 9.50 -28.36 7.01
CA PRO A 253 10.36 -29.22 6.21
C PRO A 253 10.58 -28.72 4.77
N GLU A 254 9.53 -28.22 4.12
CA GLU A 254 9.62 -27.62 2.78
C GLU A 254 10.54 -26.41 2.80
N LEU A 255 10.34 -25.51 3.77
CA LEU A 255 11.16 -24.32 3.93
C LEU A 255 12.64 -24.68 4.13
N LEU A 256 12.96 -25.59 5.05
CA LEU A 256 14.34 -25.98 5.34
C LEU A 256 15.00 -26.62 4.11
N PHE A 257 14.25 -27.41 3.34
CA PHE A 257 14.72 -27.98 2.09
C PHE A 257 15.06 -26.90 1.06
N ARG A 258 14.12 -25.98 0.80
CA ARG A 258 14.34 -24.87 -0.15
C ARG A 258 15.46 -23.96 0.29
N TRP A 259 15.55 -23.64 1.58
CA TRP A 259 16.63 -22.83 2.14
C TRP A 259 17.98 -23.51 1.96
N SER A 260 18.05 -24.81 2.24
CA SER A 260 19.25 -25.60 2.01
C SER A 260 19.67 -25.56 0.55
N GLN A 261 18.75 -25.73 -0.40
CA GLN A 261 19.05 -25.68 -1.83
C GLN A 261 19.55 -24.30 -2.27
N ALA A 262 18.84 -23.23 -1.88
CA ALA A 262 19.23 -21.87 -2.21
C ALA A 262 20.63 -21.52 -1.68
N LEU A 263 20.96 -21.95 -0.46
CA LEU A 263 22.30 -21.76 0.11
C LEU A 263 23.37 -22.57 -0.65
N VAL A 264 23.07 -23.80 -1.05
CA VAL A 264 23.97 -24.62 -1.87
C VAL A 264 24.23 -23.98 -3.23
N GLU A 265 23.18 -23.48 -3.89
CA GLU A 265 23.27 -22.78 -5.18
C GLU A 265 24.04 -21.45 -5.09
N ALA A 266 23.89 -20.74 -3.96
CA ALA A 266 24.68 -19.55 -3.63
C ALA A 266 26.13 -19.85 -3.24
N GLY A 267 26.53 -21.13 -3.17
CA GLY A 267 27.86 -21.57 -2.76
C GLY A 267 28.04 -21.69 -1.23
N GLU A 268 27.08 -21.26 -0.43
CA GLU A 268 27.10 -21.34 1.04
C GLU A 268 26.81 -22.77 1.56
N LEU A 269 27.58 -23.75 1.08
CA LEU A 269 27.38 -25.19 1.30
C LEU A 269 27.35 -25.58 2.78
N GLY A 270 28.18 -24.95 3.62
CA GLY A 270 28.18 -25.20 5.06
C GLY A 270 26.82 -24.90 5.69
N LYS A 271 26.28 -23.69 5.45
CA LYS A 271 24.96 -23.30 5.92
C LYS A 271 23.85 -24.12 5.27
N GLY A 272 24.00 -24.45 3.98
CA GLY A 272 23.06 -25.32 3.27
C GLY A 272 22.96 -26.70 3.91
N VAL A 273 24.09 -27.35 4.17
CA VAL A 273 24.19 -28.63 4.87
C VAL A 273 23.67 -28.55 6.29
N GLU A 274 23.90 -27.44 7.01
CA GLU A 274 23.30 -27.21 8.33
C GLU A 274 21.78 -27.23 8.28
N LYS A 275 21.15 -26.53 7.32
CA LYS A 275 19.68 -26.54 7.15
C LYS A 275 19.15 -27.90 6.72
N TRP A 276 19.88 -28.62 5.86
CA TRP A 276 19.56 -30.00 5.52
C TRP A 276 19.64 -30.94 6.75
N ASN A 277 20.68 -30.80 7.57
CA ASN A 277 20.84 -31.59 8.78
C ASN A 277 19.76 -31.25 9.81
N GLU A 278 19.35 -29.99 9.91
CA GLU A 278 18.19 -29.59 10.70
C GLU A 278 16.90 -30.28 10.21
N LEU A 279 16.64 -30.24 8.90
CA LEU A 279 15.51 -30.92 8.26
C LEU A 279 15.52 -32.42 8.59
N ARG A 280 16.65 -33.10 8.41
CA ARG A 280 16.78 -34.54 8.66
C ARG A 280 16.60 -34.86 10.14
N LYS A 281 17.18 -34.06 11.04
CA LYS A 281 17.13 -34.31 12.49
C LYS A 281 15.72 -34.11 13.04
N LYS A 282 15.03 -33.05 12.62
CA LYS A 282 13.72 -32.67 13.17
C LYS A 282 12.53 -33.26 12.40
N HIS A 283 12.71 -33.54 11.11
CA HIS A 283 11.62 -33.94 10.21
C HIS A 283 12.00 -35.12 9.30
N MET A 284 12.72 -36.11 9.85
CA MET A 284 13.24 -37.28 9.11
C MET A 284 12.17 -38.03 8.30
N SER A 285 10.93 -38.08 8.80
CA SER A 285 9.82 -38.79 8.16
C SER A 285 9.20 -38.03 6.98
N SER A 286 9.48 -36.73 6.84
CA SER A 286 8.91 -35.89 5.78
C SER A 286 9.34 -36.33 4.38
N SER A 287 8.48 -36.13 3.38
CA SER A 287 8.83 -36.34 1.97
C SER A 287 10.03 -35.48 1.55
N TRP A 288 10.11 -34.25 2.07
CA TRP A 288 11.21 -33.32 1.84
C TRP A 288 12.56 -33.83 2.35
N ALA A 289 12.59 -34.51 3.51
CA ALA A 289 13.83 -35.14 4.02
C ALA A 289 14.27 -36.38 3.19
N LYS A 290 13.35 -36.99 2.45
CA LYS A 290 13.64 -38.09 1.52
C LYS A 290 14.07 -37.57 0.15
N GLN A 291 13.57 -36.41 -0.26
CA GLN A 291 13.89 -35.80 -1.54
C GLN A 291 15.36 -35.38 -1.61
N LYS A 292 16.06 -35.79 -2.69
CA LYS A 292 17.51 -35.58 -2.88
C LYS A 292 18.38 -36.01 -1.69
N SER A 293 17.89 -36.95 -0.87
CA SER A 293 18.58 -37.36 0.37
C SER A 293 19.97 -37.93 0.10
N LYS A 294 20.14 -38.68 -1.00
CA LYS A 294 21.44 -39.23 -1.41
C LYS A 294 22.45 -38.13 -1.72
N GLU A 295 22.09 -37.16 -2.57
CA GLU A 295 22.94 -36.04 -2.96
C GLU A 295 23.33 -35.19 -1.74
N MET A 296 22.35 -34.88 -0.89
CA MET A 296 22.59 -34.06 0.29
C MET A 296 23.35 -34.79 1.41
N MET A 297 23.18 -36.11 1.54
CA MET A 297 24.01 -36.92 2.44
C MET A 297 25.45 -37.01 1.96
N GLU A 298 25.68 -37.14 0.65
CA GLU A 298 27.02 -37.11 0.09
C GLU A 298 27.68 -35.74 0.33
N LEU A 299 26.94 -34.65 0.10
CA LEU A 299 27.40 -33.30 0.39
C LEU A 299 27.71 -33.10 1.88
N SER A 300 26.83 -33.58 2.77
CA SER A 300 27.07 -33.52 4.22
C SER A 300 28.30 -34.35 4.64
N ALA A 301 28.50 -35.53 4.07
CA ALA A 301 29.66 -36.38 4.37
C ALA A 301 30.97 -35.80 3.81
N GLN A 302 30.90 -35.06 2.71
CA GLN A 302 32.04 -34.26 2.22
C GLN A 302 32.36 -33.14 3.21
N VAL A 303 31.35 -32.38 3.67
CA VAL A 303 31.54 -31.31 4.66
C VAL A 303 32.12 -31.83 5.98
N GLU A 304 31.63 -32.94 6.53
CA GLU A 304 32.14 -33.49 7.81
C GLU A 304 33.57 -34.06 7.71
N ARG A 305 33.89 -34.81 6.63
CA ARG A 305 35.28 -35.27 6.39
C ARG A 305 36.29 -34.13 6.30
N LEU A 306 35.83 -32.93 5.94
CA LEU A 306 36.65 -31.74 5.85
C LEU A 306 36.80 -31.02 7.20
N LYS A 307 35.78 -31.09 8.08
CA LYS A 307 35.87 -30.61 9.46
C LYS A 307 36.81 -31.46 10.32
N GLU A 308 36.74 -32.79 10.20
CA GLU A 308 37.58 -33.73 10.98
C GLU A 308 39.08 -33.62 10.66
N LYS A 309 39.44 -33.08 9.49
CA LYS A 309 40.83 -32.77 9.13
C LYS A 309 41.38 -31.50 9.79
N GLY A 310 40.64 -30.90 10.74
CA GLY A 310 41.17 -29.94 11.71
C GLY A 310 41.58 -28.59 11.13
N SER A 311 40.82 -28.02 10.20
CA SER A 311 41.05 -26.63 9.78
C SER A 311 39.75 -25.87 9.59
N GLU A 312 39.58 -24.79 10.36
CA GLU A 312 38.57 -23.74 10.08
C GLU A 312 38.76 -23.15 8.66
N GLY A 313 39.93 -23.33 8.05
CA GLY A 313 40.19 -23.06 6.63
C GLY A 313 39.52 -24.01 5.62
N ALA A 314 38.99 -25.17 6.03
CA ALA A 314 38.47 -26.21 5.13
C ALA A 314 37.12 -25.87 4.47
N VAL A 315 36.29 -25.02 5.09
CA VAL A 315 35.04 -24.52 4.48
C VAL A 315 35.34 -23.55 3.32
N SER A 316 36.47 -22.84 3.40
CA SER A 316 36.98 -21.98 2.32
C SER A 316 37.45 -22.80 1.10
N VAL A 317 38.05 -23.97 1.35
CA VAL A 317 38.57 -24.87 0.31
C VAL A 317 37.45 -25.59 -0.44
N THR A 318 36.31 -25.89 0.20
CA THR A 318 35.11 -26.42 -0.48
C THR A 318 34.39 -25.40 -1.33
N MET A 319 34.29 -24.15 -0.85
CA MET A 319 33.78 -23.06 -1.69
C MET A 319 34.66 -22.90 -2.93
N ALA A 320 35.97 -22.93 -2.76
CA ALA A 320 36.93 -22.85 -3.86
C ALA A 320 36.78 -24.05 -4.84
N GLN A 321 36.58 -25.27 -4.33
CA GLN A 321 36.38 -26.46 -5.18
C GLN A 321 35.09 -26.41 -5.99
N VAL A 322 33.98 -25.97 -5.39
CA VAL A 322 32.68 -25.95 -6.07
C VAL A 322 32.61 -24.80 -7.06
N LEU A 323 33.14 -23.61 -6.72
CA LEU A 323 33.32 -22.53 -7.70
C LEU A 323 34.17 -23.00 -8.90
N PHE A 324 35.19 -23.83 -8.66
CA PHE A 324 36.01 -24.39 -9.73
C PHE A 324 35.18 -25.34 -10.61
N LYS A 325 34.47 -26.31 -10.03
CA LYS A 325 33.62 -27.24 -10.81
C LYS A 325 32.50 -26.54 -11.57
N GLN A 326 31.86 -25.53 -10.97
CA GLN A 326 30.86 -24.70 -11.66
C GLN A 326 31.49 -23.97 -12.85
N SER A 327 32.71 -23.44 -12.69
CA SER A 327 33.42 -22.84 -13.82
C SER A 327 33.72 -23.84 -14.93
N GLU A 328 34.08 -25.09 -14.59
CA GLU A 328 34.30 -26.15 -15.58
C GLU A 328 33.01 -26.54 -16.32
N GLU A 329 31.89 -26.66 -15.61
CA GLU A 329 30.58 -26.93 -16.21
C GLU A 329 30.12 -25.78 -17.13
N LEU A 330 30.32 -24.53 -16.72
CA LEU A 330 30.01 -23.36 -17.55
C LEU A 330 30.88 -23.32 -18.81
N LEU A 331 32.15 -23.71 -18.72
CA LEU A 331 33.03 -23.86 -19.88
C LEU A 331 32.54 -24.98 -20.82
N GLN A 332 32.08 -26.11 -20.28
CA GLN A 332 31.48 -27.18 -21.09
C GLN A 332 30.20 -26.74 -21.79
N GLN A 333 29.44 -25.82 -21.20
CA GLN A 333 28.24 -25.21 -21.78
C GLN A 333 28.55 -24.06 -22.75
N GLY A 334 29.82 -23.70 -22.96
CA GLY A 334 30.23 -22.57 -23.81
C GLY A 334 29.98 -21.19 -23.19
N LYS A 335 29.60 -21.11 -21.90
CA LYS A 335 29.33 -19.85 -21.18
C LYS A 335 30.59 -19.27 -20.58
N GLU A 336 31.53 -18.89 -21.43
CA GLU A 336 32.89 -18.50 -21.03
C GLU A 336 32.90 -17.27 -20.08
N ALA A 337 32.08 -16.25 -20.32
CA ALA A 337 32.04 -15.05 -19.47
C ALA A 337 31.60 -15.35 -18.02
N GLU A 338 30.63 -16.24 -17.85
CA GLU A 338 30.14 -16.66 -16.54
C GLU A 338 31.17 -17.54 -15.83
N ALA A 339 31.84 -18.44 -16.57
CA ALA A 339 32.93 -19.25 -16.03
C ALA A 339 34.10 -18.39 -15.53
N VAL A 340 34.46 -17.34 -16.29
CA VAL A 340 35.48 -16.37 -15.92
C VAL A 340 35.14 -15.65 -14.61
N ALA A 341 33.90 -15.18 -14.46
CA ALA A 341 33.48 -14.51 -13.23
C ALA A 341 33.63 -15.43 -12.00
N ARG A 342 33.32 -16.72 -12.14
CA ARG A 342 33.49 -17.72 -11.08
C ARG A 342 34.96 -18.01 -10.77
N LEU A 343 35.82 -18.08 -11.79
CA LEU A 343 37.27 -18.24 -11.60
C LEU A 343 37.88 -17.00 -10.92
N ASP A 344 37.48 -15.79 -11.31
CA ASP A 344 37.97 -14.53 -10.72
C ASP A 344 37.54 -14.40 -9.25
N GLU A 345 36.29 -14.76 -8.93
CA GLU A 345 35.80 -14.84 -7.55
C GLU A 345 36.63 -15.81 -6.71
N LEU A 346 36.98 -16.97 -7.29
CA LEU A 346 37.76 -18.01 -6.64
C LEU A 346 39.19 -17.56 -6.35
N VAL A 347 39.85 -16.93 -7.33
CA VAL A 347 41.20 -16.35 -7.17
C VAL A 347 41.18 -15.23 -6.12
N SER A 348 40.14 -14.38 -6.12
CA SER A 348 40.05 -13.26 -5.17
C SER A 348 39.77 -13.70 -3.74
N LYS A 349 38.86 -14.67 -3.53
CA LYS A 349 38.43 -15.09 -2.19
C LYS A 349 39.29 -16.20 -1.60
N TYR A 350 39.91 -17.03 -2.45
CA TYR A 350 40.67 -18.21 -2.02
C TYR A 350 42.06 -18.31 -2.69
N PRO A 351 42.87 -17.24 -2.77
CA PRO A 351 44.09 -17.18 -3.58
C PRO A 351 45.13 -18.24 -3.21
N GLN A 352 45.22 -18.60 -1.94
CA GLN A 352 46.22 -19.55 -1.43
C GLN A 352 45.73 -21.01 -1.46
N SER A 353 44.47 -21.24 -1.82
CA SER A 353 43.91 -22.60 -1.89
C SER A 353 44.38 -23.33 -3.15
N GLU A 354 44.43 -24.66 -3.12
CA GLU A 354 44.69 -25.51 -4.29
C GLU A 354 43.77 -25.17 -5.47
N TRP A 355 42.51 -24.87 -5.18
CA TRP A 355 41.52 -24.47 -6.19
C TRP A 355 41.71 -23.03 -6.64
N GLY A 356 42.17 -22.14 -5.76
CA GLY A 356 42.64 -20.78 -6.08
C GLY A 356 43.73 -20.81 -7.12
N LYS A 357 44.75 -21.64 -6.88
CA LYS A 357 45.85 -21.89 -7.81
C LYS A 357 45.36 -22.48 -9.13
N LYS A 358 44.49 -23.50 -9.09
CA LYS A 358 43.87 -24.06 -10.31
C LYS A 358 43.01 -23.05 -11.06
N ALA A 359 42.32 -22.16 -10.37
CA ALA A 359 41.48 -21.14 -10.99
C ALA A 359 42.32 -20.05 -11.65
N SER A 360 43.42 -19.62 -11.02
CA SER A 360 44.40 -18.75 -11.66
C SER A 360 45.00 -19.41 -12.90
N GLU A 361 45.29 -20.71 -12.86
CA GLU A 361 45.77 -21.47 -14.01
C GLU A 361 44.72 -21.59 -15.13
N GLY A 362 43.46 -21.85 -14.76
CA GLY A 362 42.34 -21.89 -15.69
C GLY A 362 42.09 -20.52 -16.33
N ARG A 363 42.22 -19.44 -15.56
CA ARG A 363 42.08 -18.08 -16.08
C ARG A 363 43.24 -17.70 -17.00
N ALA A 364 44.46 -18.08 -16.63
CA ALA A 364 45.64 -17.93 -17.46
C ALA A 364 45.50 -18.66 -18.81
N LEU A 365 44.97 -19.88 -18.79
CA LEU A 365 44.70 -20.66 -20.00
C LEU A 365 43.64 -20.01 -20.90
N LEU A 366 42.56 -19.47 -20.33
CA LEU A 366 41.52 -18.76 -21.10
C LEU A 366 42.07 -17.48 -21.75
N LEU A 367 42.87 -16.70 -21.02
CA LEU A 367 43.54 -15.52 -21.58
C LEU A 367 44.51 -15.88 -22.71
N TYR A 368 45.27 -16.96 -22.54
CA TYR A 368 46.18 -17.47 -23.57
C TYR A 368 45.44 -17.90 -24.85
N LYS A 369 44.38 -18.71 -24.70
CA LYS A 369 43.53 -19.17 -25.82
C LYS A 369 42.90 -17.99 -26.54
N ARG A 370 42.31 -17.04 -25.79
CA ARG A 370 41.70 -15.84 -26.38
C ARG A 370 42.71 -15.00 -27.16
N GLY A 371 43.93 -14.82 -26.62
CA GLY A 371 45.01 -14.15 -27.32
C GLY A 371 45.38 -14.83 -28.64
N HIS A 372 45.50 -16.17 -28.62
CA HIS A 372 45.80 -16.97 -29.80
C HIS A 372 44.66 -16.91 -30.85
N ASP A 373 43.40 -17.02 -30.43
CA ASP A 373 42.24 -16.94 -31.32
C ASP A 373 42.14 -15.57 -32.00
N LEU A 374 42.40 -14.48 -31.27
CA LEU A 374 42.43 -13.13 -31.82
C LEU A 374 43.55 -12.96 -32.86
N MET A 375 44.74 -13.50 -32.59
CA MET A 375 45.84 -13.48 -33.56
C MET A 375 45.51 -14.31 -34.81
N GLY A 376 44.87 -15.46 -34.66
CA GLY A 376 44.39 -16.29 -35.79
C GLY A 376 43.32 -15.59 -36.63
N GLN A 377 42.56 -14.67 -36.03
CA GLN A 377 41.60 -13.79 -36.71
C GLN A 377 42.26 -12.54 -37.33
N GLY A 378 43.59 -12.42 -37.30
CA GLY A 378 44.33 -11.26 -37.81
C GLY A 378 44.36 -10.05 -36.88
N LYS A 379 43.76 -10.13 -35.68
CA LYS A 379 43.73 -9.06 -34.68
C LYS A 379 44.96 -9.14 -33.77
N LEU A 380 46.13 -8.87 -34.36
CA LEU A 380 47.43 -9.08 -33.71
C LEU A 380 47.61 -8.26 -32.43
N GLU A 381 47.26 -6.96 -32.44
CA GLU A 381 47.41 -6.09 -31.28
C GLU A 381 46.48 -6.49 -30.11
N GLU A 382 45.22 -6.80 -30.39
CA GLU A 382 44.26 -7.28 -29.37
C GLU A 382 44.72 -8.62 -28.76
N GLY A 383 45.26 -9.52 -29.59
CA GLY A 383 45.82 -10.78 -29.13
C GLY A 383 47.07 -10.59 -28.25
N GLN A 384 47.97 -9.70 -28.65
CA GLN A 384 49.18 -9.37 -27.89
C GLN A 384 48.84 -8.69 -26.55
N ALA A 385 47.81 -7.83 -26.52
CA ALA A 385 47.32 -7.23 -25.30
C ALA A 385 46.82 -8.31 -24.31
N LYS A 386 46.17 -9.38 -24.78
CA LYS A 386 45.74 -10.50 -23.93
C LYS A 386 46.89 -11.35 -23.41
N HIS A 387 47.92 -11.58 -24.22
CA HIS A 387 49.15 -12.24 -23.75
C HIS A 387 49.94 -11.37 -22.76
N THR A 388 49.94 -10.05 -22.94
CA THR A 388 50.54 -9.10 -21.99
C THR A 388 49.78 -9.08 -20.67
N GLU A 389 48.44 -9.04 -20.71
CA GLU A 389 47.58 -9.15 -19.53
C GLU A 389 47.82 -10.46 -18.78
N LEU A 390 47.96 -11.58 -19.50
CA LEU A 390 48.32 -12.88 -18.96
C LEU A 390 49.67 -12.86 -18.23
N MET A 391 50.72 -12.36 -18.87
CA MET A 391 52.06 -12.29 -18.27
C MET A 391 52.11 -11.36 -17.05
N ALA A 392 51.32 -10.30 -17.05
CA ALA A 392 51.25 -9.37 -15.93
C ALA A 392 50.46 -9.93 -14.73
N LYS A 393 49.33 -10.59 -14.98
CA LYS A 393 48.44 -11.09 -13.90
C LYS A 393 48.79 -12.48 -13.39
N TYR A 394 49.37 -13.33 -14.24
CA TYR A 394 49.69 -14.72 -13.91
C TYR A 394 51.11 -15.11 -14.37
N PRO A 395 52.16 -14.38 -13.94
CA PRO A 395 53.52 -14.53 -14.46
C PRO A 395 54.10 -15.94 -14.29
N GLU A 396 53.71 -16.63 -13.23
CA GLU A 396 54.21 -17.97 -12.91
C GLU A 396 53.47 -19.10 -13.66
N SER A 397 52.39 -18.77 -14.39
CA SER A 397 51.58 -19.78 -15.06
C SER A 397 52.28 -20.37 -16.28
N GLU A 398 52.01 -21.64 -16.57
CA GLU A 398 52.55 -22.31 -17.77
C GLU A 398 52.09 -21.62 -19.06
N SER A 399 50.87 -21.07 -19.06
CA SER A 399 50.34 -20.26 -20.17
C SER A 399 51.11 -18.96 -20.37
N ALA A 400 51.49 -18.26 -19.29
CA ALA A 400 52.30 -17.04 -19.39
C ALA A 400 53.72 -17.35 -19.90
N LYS A 401 54.34 -18.44 -19.44
CA LYS A 401 55.66 -18.87 -19.93
C LYS A 401 55.64 -19.20 -21.43
N LYS A 402 54.58 -19.87 -21.91
CA LYS A 402 54.37 -20.14 -23.34
C LYS A 402 54.18 -18.85 -24.15
N ALA A 403 53.31 -17.95 -23.70
CA ALA A 403 53.11 -16.65 -24.34
C ALA A 403 54.42 -15.82 -24.41
N ALA A 404 55.21 -15.82 -23.34
CA ALA A 404 56.50 -15.14 -23.28
C ALA A 404 57.53 -15.76 -24.25
N ALA A 405 57.56 -17.09 -24.37
CA ALA A 405 58.42 -17.79 -25.32
C ALA A 405 58.03 -17.49 -26.77
N GLU A 406 56.74 -17.47 -27.07
CA GLU A 406 56.20 -17.12 -28.39
C GLU A 406 56.48 -15.67 -28.77
N ALA A 407 56.33 -14.73 -27.83
CA ALA A 407 56.68 -13.32 -28.04
C ALA A 407 58.17 -13.16 -28.37
N LYS A 408 59.06 -13.81 -27.61
CA LYS A 408 60.51 -13.81 -27.87
C LYS A 408 60.90 -14.48 -29.19
N ALA A 409 60.16 -15.50 -29.63
CA ALA A 409 60.40 -16.15 -30.92
C ALA A 409 60.02 -15.23 -32.08
N ARG A 410 58.95 -14.44 -31.93
CA ARG A 410 58.53 -13.45 -32.93
C ARG A 410 59.49 -12.26 -33.04
N GLU A 411 60.08 -11.81 -31.93
CA GLU A 411 61.13 -10.76 -31.95
C GLU A 411 62.42 -11.21 -32.66
N LYS A 412 62.65 -12.52 -32.80
CA LYS A 412 63.85 -13.10 -33.44
C LYS A 412 63.66 -13.48 -34.91
N THR A 413 62.46 -13.27 -35.46
CA THR A 413 62.15 -13.58 -36.86
C THR A 413 61.93 -12.23 -37.58
N PRO A 414 62.86 -11.78 -38.44
CA PRO A 414 62.79 -10.47 -39.11
C PRO A 414 61.63 -10.37 -40.10
#